data_AF-A0A4V2BI79-F1
#
_entry.id   AF-A0A4V2BI79-F1
#
_cell.length_a   1.000
_cell.length_b   1.000
_cell.length_c   1.000
_cell.angle_alpha   90.00
_cell.angle_beta   90.00
_cell.angle_gamma   90.00
#
_symmetry.space_group_name_H-M   'P 1'
#
loop_
_entity.id
_entity.type
_entity.pdbx_description
1 polymer ?
#
loop_
_entity_poly.entity_id
_entity_poly.type
_entity_poly.pdbx_seq_one_letter_code
_entity_poly.pdbx_strand_id
1 'polypeptide(L)'
;MAMSESDIQKGWIYRTSHNQERLVLGWDRDGRVVYCSKGKDKERPFLNCHVRITGQKFAQRAIGKVSQVEDLKPYLVGNKATTVVVR
;
A
#
# COMPACT_ATOMS: atom_id res chain seq x y z
N MET A 1 -14.84 -11.30 -1.77
CA MET A 1 -15.22 -10.08 -2.50
C MET A 1 -13.95 -9.40 -3.00
N ALA A 2 -13.84 -9.13 -4.29
CA ALA A 2 -12.76 -8.30 -4.82
C ALA A 2 -13.06 -6.84 -4.49
N MET A 3 -12.06 -6.11 -4.02
CA MET A 3 -12.15 -4.68 -3.74
C MET A 3 -12.31 -3.88 -5.04
N SER A 4 -12.95 -2.71 -4.99
CA SER A 4 -12.93 -1.75 -6.10
C SER A 4 -11.68 -0.87 -6.02
N GLU A 5 -11.19 -0.39 -7.16
CA GLU A 5 -10.08 0.59 -7.19
C GLU A 5 -10.43 1.89 -6.45
N SER A 6 -11.72 2.26 -6.47
CA SER A 6 -12.26 3.42 -5.74
C SER A 6 -12.16 3.29 -4.22
N ASP A 7 -12.02 2.07 -3.70
CA ASP A 7 -11.92 1.82 -2.26
C ASP A 7 -10.48 1.96 -1.77
N ILE A 8 -9.52 2.16 -2.68
CA ILE A 8 -8.10 2.29 -2.34
C ILE A 8 -7.86 3.67 -1.76
N GLN A 9 -7.40 3.74 -0.51
CA GLN A 9 -7.08 5.00 0.14
C GLN A 9 -5.67 5.00 0.73
N LYS A 10 -5.04 6.17 0.73
CA LYS A 10 -3.77 6.40 1.38
C LYS A 10 -3.89 6.11 2.88
N GLY A 11 -2.84 5.51 3.44
CA GLY A 11 -2.75 5.13 4.84
C GLY A 11 -3.55 3.88 5.21
N TRP A 12 -4.24 3.24 4.26
CA TRP A 12 -4.90 1.98 4.55
C TRP A 12 -3.92 0.81 4.44
N ILE A 13 -4.06 -0.12 5.38
CA ILE A 13 -3.37 -1.40 5.35
C ILE A 13 -4.34 -2.44 4.82
N TYR A 14 -3.95 -3.13 3.76
CA TYR A 14 -4.72 -4.22 3.17
C TYR A 14 -4.02 -5.54 3.35
N ARG A 15 -4.80 -6.60 3.57
CA ARG A 15 -4.29 -7.98 3.55
C ARG A 15 -4.47 -8.60 2.17
N THR A 16 -3.50 -9.37 1.72
CA THR A 16 -3.55 -10.11 0.46
C THR A 16 -3.86 -11.60 0.65
N SER A 17 -4.17 -12.30 -0.45
CA SER A 17 -4.35 -13.77 -0.48
C SER A 17 -3.17 -14.59 0.03
N HIS A 18 -1.96 -14.04 -0.04
CA HIS A 18 -0.76 -14.69 0.49
C HIS A 18 -0.46 -14.30 1.94
N ASN A 19 -1.44 -13.74 2.65
CA ASN A 19 -1.35 -13.29 4.03
C ASN A 19 -0.26 -12.21 4.25
N GLN A 20 0.05 -11.43 3.21
CA GLN A 20 0.94 -10.28 3.31
C GLN A 20 0.12 -9.02 3.57
N GLU A 21 0.67 -8.10 4.37
CA GLU A 21 0.07 -6.79 4.63
C GLU A 21 0.75 -5.72 3.79
N ARG A 22 -0.07 -4.83 3.22
CA ARG A 22 0.36 -3.75 2.33
C ARG A 22 -0.19 -2.42 2.80
N LEU A 23 0.69 -1.49 3.15
CA LEU A 23 0.36 -0.12 3.52
C LEU A 23 0.38 0.76 2.27
N VAL A 24 -0.77 1.34 1.90
CA VAL A 24 -0.86 2.26 0.76
C VAL A 24 -0.28 3.62 1.15
N LEU A 25 0.67 4.09 0.36
CA LEU A 25 1.35 5.37 0.56
C LEU A 25 0.78 6.48 -0.31
N GLY A 26 0.08 6.10 -1.37
CA GLY A 26 -0.57 7.01 -2.32
C GLY A 26 -0.43 6.47 -3.74
N TRP A 27 -0.35 7.38 -4.70
CA TRP A 27 -0.25 7.06 -6.12
C TRP A 27 0.98 7.71 -6.74
N ASP A 28 1.57 7.06 -7.73
CA ASP A 28 2.58 7.72 -8.57
C ASP A 28 1.91 8.57 -9.67
N ARG A 29 2.73 9.22 -10.49
CA ARG A 29 2.26 10.08 -11.59
C ARG A 29 1.48 9.32 -12.67
N ASP A 30 1.65 8.00 -12.76
CA ASP A 30 0.96 7.14 -13.72
C ASP A 30 -0.33 6.54 -13.13
N GLY A 31 -0.75 7.00 -11.94
CA GLY A 31 -1.93 6.48 -11.25
C GLY A 31 -1.74 5.08 -10.65
N ARG A 32 -0.50 4.59 -10.52
CA ARG A 32 -0.21 3.30 -9.88
C ARG A 32 -0.19 3.47 -8.38
N VAL A 33 -0.79 2.51 -7.67
CA VAL A 33 -0.76 2.44 -6.21
C VAL A 33 0.67 2.18 -5.76
N VAL A 34 1.18 3.09 -4.94
CA VAL A 34 2.46 2.94 -4.24
C VAL A 34 2.16 2.41 -2.86
N TYR A 35 2.77 1.27 -2.50
CA TYR A 35 2.55 0.65 -1.19
C TYR A 35 3.84 0.07 -0.62
N CYS A 36 3.94 0.02 0.70
CA CYS A 36 4.91 -0.81 1.43
C CYS A 36 4.34 -2.19 1.69
N SER A 37 5.10 -3.26 1.42
CA SER A 37 4.74 -4.61 1.88
C SER A 37 5.56 -4.95 3.11
N LYS A 38 4.91 -5.39 4.18
CA LYS A 38 5.55 -6.31 5.12
C LYS A 38 5.16 -7.73 4.71
N GLY A 39 6.03 -8.70 4.97
CA GLY A 39 5.83 -10.09 4.54
C GLY A 39 4.64 -10.75 5.23
N LYS A 40 4.74 -12.07 5.46
CA LYS A 40 3.69 -12.82 6.20
C LYS A 40 3.69 -12.55 7.70
N ASP A 41 4.71 -11.86 8.19
CA ASP A 41 4.94 -11.56 9.60
C ASP A 41 4.25 -10.24 9.97
N LYS A 42 3.27 -10.31 10.86
CA LYS A 42 2.47 -9.16 11.29
C LYS A 42 3.23 -8.23 12.22
N GLU A 43 4.20 -8.76 12.97
CA GLU A 43 4.95 -7.98 13.96
C GLU A 43 6.09 -7.19 13.31
N ARG A 44 6.48 -7.55 12.09
CA ARG A 44 7.48 -6.78 11.36
C ARG A 44 6.98 -5.37 11.01
N PRO A 45 7.85 -4.36 11.11
CA PRO A 45 7.54 -3.03 10.59
C PRO A 45 7.41 -3.06 9.06
N PHE A 46 6.63 -2.13 8.52
CA PHE A 46 6.68 -1.83 7.09
C PHE A 46 8.01 -1.12 6.80
N LEU A 47 8.91 -1.79 6.09
CA LEU A 47 10.23 -1.26 5.76
C LEU A 47 10.39 -1.12 4.23
N ASN A 48 10.81 0.06 3.77
CA ASN A 48 11.54 0.35 2.52
C ASN A 48 11.09 -0.31 1.20
N CYS A 49 9.85 -0.80 1.08
CA CYS A 49 9.40 -1.55 -0.09
C CYS A 49 8.33 -0.81 -0.88
N HIS A 50 8.65 0.31 -1.55
CA HIS A 50 7.68 1.02 -2.40
C HIS A 50 7.42 0.27 -3.71
N VAL A 51 6.47 -0.65 -3.69
CA VAL A 51 6.03 -1.35 -4.90
C VAL A 51 4.96 -0.51 -5.58
N ARG A 52 5.07 -0.37 -6.91
CA ARG A 52 4.08 0.31 -7.73
C ARG A 52 3.30 -0.71 -8.55
N ILE A 53 1.98 -0.63 -8.51
CA ILE A 53 1.11 -1.54 -9.25
C ILE A 53 -0.16 -0.82 -9.68
N THR A 54 -0.79 -1.24 -10.78
CA THR A 54 -2.08 -0.66 -11.18
C THR A 54 -3.11 -0.85 -10.07
N GLY A 55 -4.04 0.12 -9.92
CA GLY A 55 -5.14 0.02 -8.96
C GLY A 55 -5.89 -1.29 -9.12
N GLN A 56 -6.20 -1.67 -10.36
CA GLN A 56 -6.86 -2.93 -10.69
C GLN A 56 -6.16 -4.16 -10.09
N LYS A 57 -4.84 -4.28 -10.31
CA LYS A 57 -4.07 -5.41 -9.77
C LYS A 57 -3.94 -5.34 -8.25
N PHE A 58 -3.89 -4.14 -7.67
CA PHE A 58 -3.89 -4.00 -6.22
C PHE A 58 -5.21 -4.50 -5.63
N ALA A 59 -6.33 -4.02 -6.17
CA ALA A 59 -7.68 -4.35 -5.76
C ALA A 59 -8.00 -5.85 -5.90
N GLN A 60 -7.56 -6.48 -7.00
CA GLN A 60 -7.67 -7.93 -7.21
C GLN A 60 -6.90 -8.75 -6.17
N ARG A 61 -5.78 -8.22 -5.65
CA ARG A 61 -4.92 -8.91 -4.67
C ARG A 61 -5.34 -8.64 -3.23
N ALA A 62 -6.02 -7.53 -2.98
CA ALA A 62 -6.51 -7.13 -1.66
C ALA A 62 -7.76 -7.94 -1.29
N ILE A 63 -7.74 -8.53 -0.10
CA ILE A 63 -8.87 -9.27 0.48
C ILE A 63 -9.68 -8.38 1.43
N GLY A 64 -9.18 -7.17 1.74
CA GLY A 64 -9.91 -6.18 2.52
C GLY A 64 -8.96 -5.24 3.27
N LYS A 65 -9.53 -4.12 3.75
CA LYS A 65 -8.89 -3.19 4.68
C LYS A 65 -8.81 -3.87 6.04
N VAL A 66 -7.62 -3.85 6.65
CA VAL A 66 -7.42 -4.36 8.02
C VAL A 66 -7.22 -3.25 9.04
N SER A 67 -6.67 -2.10 8.63
CA SER A 67 -6.51 -0.93 9.50
C SER A 67 -6.22 0.33 8.67
N GLN A 68 -6.20 1.48 9.35
CA GLN A 68 -5.81 2.77 8.80
C GLN A 68 -4.74 3.39 9.71
N VAL A 69 -3.78 4.04 9.08
CA VAL A 69 -2.68 4.76 9.73
C VAL A 69 -2.73 6.21 9.29
N GLU A 70 -2.68 7.12 10.26
CA GLU A 70 -2.77 8.56 10.02
C GLU A 70 -1.41 9.16 9.65
N ASP A 71 -0.36 8.82 10.39
CA ASP A 71 1.00 9.30 10.12
C ASP A 71 1.80 8.29 9.30
N LEU A 72 2.10 8.64 8.05
CA LEU A 72 2.93 7.83 7.17
C LEU A 72 4.42 8.15 7.26
N LYS A 73 4.81 9.25 7.93
CA LYS A 73 6.23 9.66 8.03
C LYS A 73 7.16 8.55 8.52
N PRO A 74 6.79 7.72 9.52
CA PRO A 74 7.66 6.64 10.01
C PRO A 74 7.99 5.58 8.95
N TYR A 75 7.17 5.48 7.91
CA TYR A 75 7.28 4.46 6.85
C TYR A 75 7.88 5.02 5.55
N LEU A 76 8.11 6.33 5.47
CA LEU A 76 8.64 7.03 4.28
C LEU A 76 10.16 7.24 4.36
N VAL A 77 10.90 6.23 4.83
CA VAL A 77 12.35 6.36 5.06
C VAL A 77 13.13 5.99 3.80
N GLY A 78 13.57 7.02 3.07
CA GLY A 78 14.76 7.02 2.19
C GLY A 78 14.86 5.95 1.09
N ASN A 79 14.44 6.27 -0.15
CA ASN A 79 15.34 6.30 -1.32
C ASN A 79 14.67 6.83 -2.61
N LYS A 80 15.52 7.39 -3.49
CA LYS A 80 15.35 7.93 -4.86
C LYS A 80 13.93 8.01 -5.46
N ALA A 81 13.45 9.25 -5.58
CA ALA A 81 12.64 9.75 -6.68
C ALA A 81 11.36 8.96 -7.07
N THR A 82 10.51 8.65 -6.08
CA THR A 82 9.09 8.42 -6.39
C THR A 82 8.31 9.63 -5.89
N THR A 83 7.92 10.54 -6.78
CA THR A 83 6.90 11.55 -6.46
C THR A 83 5.60 10.79 -6.21
N VAL A 84 5.31 10.48 -4.95
CA VAL A 84 3.99 10.00 -4.55
C VAL A 84 3.11 11.25 -4.52
N VAL A 85 2.13 11.32 -5.42
CA VAL A 85 1.09 12.34 -5.34
C VAL A 85 0.11 11.85 -4.29
N VAL A 86 0.08 12.58 -3.18
CA VAL A 86 -0.95 12.42 -2.16
C VAL A 86 -2.12 13.26 -2.65
N ARG A 87 -3.14 12.61 -3.23
CA ARG A 87 -4.46 13.23 -3.37
C ARG A 87 -5.20 13.12 -2.04
#